data_AF-A0A6I6DSY3-F1
#
_entry.id   AF-A0A6I6DSY3-F1
#
_cell.length_a   1.000
_cell.length_b   1.000
_cell.length_c   1.000
_cell.angle_alpha   90.00
_cell.angle_beta   90.00
_cell.angle_gamma   90.00
#
_symmetry.space_group_name_H-M   'P 1'
#
loop_
_entity.id
_entity.type
_entity.pdbx_description
1 polymer ?
#
loop_
_entity_poly.entity_id
_entity_poly.type
_entity_poly.pdbx_seq_one_letter_code
_entity_poly.pdbx_strand_id
1 'polypeptide(L)'
;MSRSNTLFIDGHKAHVTYDPVIDMFRGVFLHTKSEARFMASDVKELKVAARDALDSYLFTCHTSGVKPFHQRSLMTLLRLQRFKAIMH
;
A
#
# COMPACT_ATOMS: atom_id res chain seq x y z
N MET A 1 -2.89 -1.23 21.91
CA MET A 1 -2.95 -0.64 20.55
C MET A 1 -1.75 -1.17 19.78
N SER A 2 -1.94 -1.95 18.72
CA SER A 2 -0.83 -2.39 17.87
C SER A 2 -0.28 -1.18 17.11
N ARG A 3 1.00 -0.84 17.30
CA ARG A 3 1.66 0.18 16.48
C ARG A 3 1.87 -0.42 15.09
N SER A 4 1.21 0.12 14.07
CA SER A 4 1.39 -0.35 12.70
C SER A 4 2.65 0.25 12.09
N ASN A 5 3.56 -0.59 11.61
CA ASN A 5 4.73 -0.18 10.87
C ASN A 5 4.32 0.14 9.42
N THR A 6 3.94 1.40 9.18
CA THR A 6 3.40 1.84 7.88
C THR A 6 4.10 3.08 7.38
N LEU A 7 4.31 3.12 6.06
CA LEU A 7 4.88 4.25 5.35
C LEU A 7 3.83 4.82 4.39
N PHE A 8 3.81 6.14 4.21
CA PHE A 8 3.00 6.81 3.19
C PHE A 8 3.93 7.55 2.23
N ILE A 9 3.78 7.29 0.94
CA ILE A 9 4.45 7.99 -0.16
C ILE A 9 3.38 8.46 -1.13
N ASP A 10 3.31 9.77 -1.35
CA ASP A 10 2.39 10.41 -2.31
C ASP A 10 0.93 9.98 -2.14
N GLY A 11 0.49 9.82 -0.88
CA GLY A 11 -0.87 9.40 -0.52
C GLY A 11 -1.11 7.89 -0.53
N HIS A 12 -0.13 7.09 -0.93
CA HIS A 12 -0.23 5.63 -1.00
C HIS A 12 0.40 4.96 0.22
N LYS A 13 -0.36 4.09 0.87
CA LYS A 13 0.05 3.38 2.09
C LYS A 13 0.82 2.11 1.75
N ALA A 14 1.96 1.91 2.43
CA ALA A 14 2.73 0.68 2.43
C ALA A 14 2.82 0.07 3.83
N HIS A 15 2.89 -1.25 3.89
CA HIS A 15 3.27 -2.00 5.09
C HIS A 15 4.77 -2.22 5.08
N VAL A 16 5.43 -2.03 6.24
CA VAL A 16 6.87 -2.20 6.39
C VAL A 16 7.17 -3.24 7.47
N THR A 17 8.06 -4.18 7.15
CA THR A 17 8.55 -5.22 8.06
C THR A 17 10.06 -5.25 8.03
N TYR A 18 10.70 -5.42 9.19
CA TYR A 18 12.14 -5.69 9.23
C TYR A 18 12.40 -7.19 9.07
N ASP A 19 13.32 -7.55 8.18
CA ASP A 19 13.78 -8.91 7.97
C ASP A 19 15.15 -9.10 8.63
N PRO A 20 15.25 -9.85 9.74
CA PRO A 20 16.49 -10.03 10.48
C PRO A 20 17.49 -10.95 9.78
N VAL A 21 17.08 -11.73 8.76
CA VAL A 21 17.98 -12.66 8.05
C VAL A 21 18.91 -11.90 7.11
N ILE A 22 18.41 -10.81 6.52
CA ILE A 22 19.15 -9.98 5.56
C ILE A 22 19.46 -8.58 6.09
N ASP A 23 19.07 -8.28 7.33
CA ASP A 23 19.25 -6.96 7.97
C ASP A 23 18.68 -5.81 7.12
N MET A 24 17.45 -5.95 6.65
CA MET A 24 16.79 -4.96 5.81
C MET A 24 15.32 -4.76 6.17
N PHE A 25 14.84 -3.54 6.00
CA PHE A 25 13.43 -3.24 5.93
C PHE A 25 12.88 -3.65 4.57
N ARG A 26 11.74 -4.34 4.58
CA ARG A 26 10.94 -4.71 3.42
C ARG A 26 9.64 -3.93 3.44
N GLY A 27 9.27 -3.33 2.32
CA GLY A 27 8.03 -2.59 2.15
C GLY A 27 7.19 -3.12 1.00
N VAL A 28 5.87 -3.09 1.15
CA VAL A 28 4.91 -3.43 0.10
C VAL A 28 3.75 -2.43 0.12
N PHE A 29 3.47 -1.82 -1.03
CA PHE A 29 2.30 -0.94 -1.19
C PHE A 29 1.00 -1.73 -1.13
N LEU A 30 0.00 -1.16 -0.44
CA LEU A 30 -1.30 -1.78 -0.25
C LEU A 30 -2.28 -1.37 -1.34
N HIS A 31 -3.26 -2.24 -1.62
CA HIS A 31 -4.32 -2.02 -2.61
C HIS A 31 -3.83 -1.80 -4.05
N THR A 32 -2.60 -2.20 -4.36
CA THR A 32 -2.09 -2.26 -5.74
C THR A 32 -2.69 -3.47 -6.46
N LYS A 33 -2.86 -3.38 -7.79
CA LYS A 33 -3.35 -4.49 -8.63
C LYS A 33 -2.33 -5.61 -8.83
N SER A 34 -1.06 -5.26 -8.76
CA SER A 34 0.08 -6.17 -8.72
C SER A 34 1.04 -5.66 -7.66
N GLU A 35 1.95 -6.50 -7.18
CA GLU A 35 2.81 -6.13 -6.08
C GLU A 35 3.77 -5.00 -6.47
N ALA A 36 3.84 -3.96 -5.64
CA ALA A 36 4.89 -2.94 -5.68
C ALA A 36 5.65 -3.01 -4.36
N ARG A 37 6.91 -3.49 -4.42
CA ARG A 37 7.74 -3.75 -3.26
C ARG A 37 9.03 -2.93 -3.30
N PHE A 38 9.60 -2.69 -2.14
CA PHE A 38 10.86 -1.99 -1.97
C PHE A 38 11.59 -2.55 -0.74
N MET A 39 12.90 -2.31 -0.65
CA MET A 39 13.71 -2.69 0.50
C MET A 39 14.90 -1.75 0.66
N ALA A 40 15.35 -1.57 1.90
CA ALA A 40 16.55 -0.80 2.23
C ALA A 40 17.06 -1.20 3.63
N SER A 41 18.34 -0.94 3.91
CA SER A 41 18.97 -1.17 5.23
C SER A 41 18.59 -0.11 6.26
N ASP A 42 18.22 1.11 5.84
CA ASP A 42 17.84 2.19 6.75
C ASP A 42 16.59 2.96 6.30
N VAL A 43 16.03 3.75 7.23
CA VAL A 43 14.75 4.46 7.04
C VAL A 43 14.82 5.57 5.99
N LYS A 44 15.97 6.23 5.83
CA LYS A 44 16.15 7.29 4.83
C LYS A 44 16.17 6.68 3.44
N GLU A 45 16.98 5.64 3.23
CA GLU A 45 17.03 4.90 1.97
C GLU A 45 15.70 4.21 1.66
N LEU A 46 14.99 3.71 2.69
CA LEU A 46 13.69 3.08 2.52
C LEU A 46 12.66 4.02 1.89
N LYS A 47 12.68 5.31 2.24
CA LYS A 47 11.77 6.31 1.65
C LYS A 47 12.09 6.60 0.19
N VAL A 48 13.37 6.60 -0.17
CA VAL A 48 13.84 6.77 -1.55
C VAL A 48 13.41 5.54 -2.37
N ALA A 49 13.76 4.34 -1.91
CA ALA A 49 13.38 3.09 -2.55
C ALA A 49 11.86 2.94 -2.70
N ALA A 50 11.08 3.41 -1.72
CA ALA A 50 9.62 3.41 -1.80
C ALA A 50 9.08 4.35 -2.90
N ARG A 51 9.68 5.53 -3.08
CA ARG A 51 9.33 6.45 -4.17
C ARG A 51 9.64 5.82 -5.52
N ASP A 52 10.86 5.33 -5.70
CA ASP A 52 11.31 4.75 -6.96
C ASP A 52 10.47 3.53 -7.35
N ALA A 53 10.14 2.67 -6.37
CA ALA A 53 9.26 1.53 -6.59
C ALA A 53 7.83 1.96 -6.97
N LEU A 54 7.31 3.04 -6.36
CA LEU A 54 5.99 3.57 -6.70
C LEU A 54 5.98 4.15 -8.12
N ASP A 55 6.99 4.92 -8.50
CA ASP A 55 7.08 5.54 -9.83
C ASP A 55 7.20 4.47 -10.93
N SER A 56 8.07 3.47 -10.72
CA SER A 56 8.21 2.33 -11.63
C SER A 56 6.90 1.52 -11.76
N TYR A 57 6.20 1.32 -10.64
CA TYR A 57 4.90 0.66 -10.61
C TYR A 57 3.85 1.41 -11.41
N LEU A 58 3.71 2.72 -11.17
CA LEU A 58 2.76 3.59 -11.86
C LEU A 58 3.05 3.66 -13.36
N PHE A 59 4.32 3.78 -13.72
CA PHE A 59 4.76 3.78 -15.12
C PHE A 59 4.36 2.48 -15.81
N THR A 60 4.63 1.33 -15.20
CA THR A 60 4.26 0.01 -15.75
C THR A 60 2.74 -0.14 -15.89
N CYS A 61 1.97 0.34 -14.92
CA CYS A 61 0.52 0.32 -15.00
C CYS A 61 0.01 1.19 -16.16
N HIS A 62 0.57 2.39 -16.31
CA HIS A 62 0.25 3.31 -17.38
C HIS A 62 0.55 2.72 -18.76
N THR A 63 1.76 2.17 -18.97
CA THR A 63 2.14 1.55 -20.25
C THR A 63 1.34 0.30 -20.57
N SER A 64 0.87 -0.43 -19.56
CA SER A 64 0.02 -1.62 -19.73
C SER A 64 -1.48 -1.30 -19.85
N GLY A 65 -1.90 -0.03 -19.75
CA GLY A 65 -3.31 0.37 -19.79
C GLY A 65 -4.14 -0.09 -18.60
N VAL A 66 -3.50 -0.45 -17.48
CA VAL A 66 -4.18 -0.93 -16.27
C VAL A 66 -4.24 0.16 -15.20
N LYS A 67 -5.35 0.18 -14.44
CA LYS A 67 -5.45 1.08 -13.28
C LYS A 67 -4.55 0.55 -12.14
N PRO A 68 -3.70 1.37 -11.52
CA PRO A 68 -2.72 0.90 -10.55
C PRO A 68 -3.35 0.44 -9.22
N PHE A 69 -4.42 1.08 -8.76
CA PHE A 69 -5.01 0.75 -7.46
C PHE A 69 -6.41 0.18 -7.59
N HIS A 70 -6.76 -0.72 -6.66
CA HIS A 70 -8.14 -1.13 -6.47
C HIS A 70 -8.97 0.09 -6.07
N GLN A 71 -10.01 0.39 -6.86
CA GLN A 71 -11.00 1.38 -6.44
C GLN A 71 -11.71 0.85 -5.19
N ARG A 72 -11.65 1.60 -4.09
CA ARG A 72 -12.56 1.37 -2.96
C ARG A 72 -13.96 1.75 -3.45
N SER A 73 -14.81 0.75 -3.71
CA SER A 73 -16.20 0.98 -4.09
C SER A 73 -16.97 1.58 -2.90
N LEU A 74 -17.56 2.76 -3.11
CA LEU A 74 -18.49 3.39 -2.17
C LEU A 74 -19.74 2.53 -1.91
N MET A 75 -20.09 1.60 -2.82
CA MET A 75 -21.23 0.69 -2.62
C MET A 75 -21.02 -0.26 -1.42
N THR A 76 -19.77 -0.58 -1.06
CA THR A 76 -19.49 -1.40 0.13
C THR A 76 -19.76 -0.64 1.42
N LEU A 77 -19.53 0.68 1.45
CA LEU A 77 -19.81 1.52 2.62
C LEU A 77 -21.32 1.64 2.89
N LEU A 78 -22.13 1.72 1.84
CA LEU A 78 -23.60 1.83 1.96
C LEU A 78 -24.26 0.53 2.46
N ARG A 79 -23.64 -0.64 2.27
CA ARG A 79 -24.19 -1.91 2.80
C ARG A 79 -24.09 -1.99 4.33
N LEU A 80 -23.05 -1.44 4.94
CA LEU A 80 -22.89 -1.43 6.41
C LEU A 80 -23.92 -0.51 7.10
N GLN A 81 -24.33 0.56 6.44
CA GLN A 81 -25.32 1.51 6.98
C GLN A 81 -26.75 0.92 7.03
N ARG A 82 -27.06 -0.10 6.22
CA ARG A 82 -28.40 -0.71 6.14
C ARG A 82 -28.68 -1.76 7.22
N PHE A 83 -27.66 -2.38 7.82
CA PHE A 83 -27.87 -3.37 8.88
C PHE A 83 -28.22 -2.76 10.25
N LYS A 84 -27.92 -1.48 10.48
CA LYS A 84 -28.31 -0.77 11.71
C LYS A 84 -29.78 -0.35 11.74
N ALA A 85 -30.45 -0.31 10.60
CA ALA A 85 -31.83 0.14 10.47
C ALA A 85 -32.88 -0.98 10.55
N ILE A 86 -32.46 -2.24 10.70
CA ILE A 86 -33.35 -3.42 10.74
C ILE A 86 -33.41 -4.04 12.15
N MET A 87 -32.64 -3.52 13.12
CA MET A 87 -32.63 -3.97 14.53
C MET A 87 -33.23 -2.94 15.51
N HIS A 88 -34.23 -2.16 15.07
CA HIS A 88 -35.14 -1.43 15.96
C HIS A 88 -36.57 -1.67 15.48
#